data_AF-A0A6B3L829-F1
#
_entry.id   AF-A0A6B3L829-F1
#
_cell.length_a   1.000
_cell.length_b   1.000
_cell.length_c   1.000
_cell.angle_alpha   90.00
_cell.angle_beta   90.00
_cell.angle_gamma   90.00
#
_symmetry.space_group_name_H-M   'P 1'
#
loop_
_entity.id
_entity.type
_entity.pdbx_description
1 polymer ?
#
loop_
_entity_poly.entity_id
_entity_poly.type
_entity_poly.pdbx_seq_one_letter_code
_entity_poly.pdbx_strand_id
1 'polypeptide(L)'
;MAFAKIDDFDRETIEMAEFAGALSHPARIALLTYLIDHPGAPCRDLVDHLPLSQPSCSRHLSELRKADLVSATPHGNEVRYELNIERIKLFCDAFRNSLNRPSCGN
;
A
#
# COMPACT_ATOMS: atom_id res chain seq x y z
N MET A 1 -16.65 -7.51 14.31
CA MET A 1 -16.23 -6.10 14.35
C MET A 1 -17.45 -5.26 14.09
N ALA A 2 -17.70 -4.24 14.92
CA ALA A 2 -18.79 -3.31 14.66
C ALA A 2 -18.45 -2.58 13.35
N PHE A 3 -19.23 -2.84 12.29
CA PHE A 3 -19.23 -1.94 11.15
C PHE A 3 -19.84 -0.64 11.67
N ALA A 4 -18.99 0.26 12.13
CA ALA A 4 -19.32 1.68 12.09
C ALA A 4 -19.83 1.95 10.66
N LYS A 5 -20.77 2.88 10.50
CA LYS A 5 -21.32 3.22 9.18
C LYS A 5 -20.22 3.88 8.33
N ILE A 6 -19.33 3.06 7.75
CA ILE A 6 -18.22 3.51 6.92
C ILE A 6 -18.78 4.32 5.73
N ASP A 7 -19.96 3.94 5.24
CA ASP A 7 -20.66 4.61 4.16
C ASP A 7 -21.17 6.02 4.51
N ASP A 8 -21.20 6.40 5.80
CA ASP A 8 -21.59 7.76 6.22
C ASP A 8 -20.42 8.76 6.12
N PHE A 9 -19.19 8.28 5.92
CA PHE A 9 -18.03 9.15 5.76
C PHE A 9 -17.93 9.65 4.32
N ASP A 10 -17.33 10.84 4.15
CA ASP A 10 -17.05 11.34 2.82
C ASP A 10 -16.04 10.44 2.10
N ARG A 11 -16.10 10.47 0.77
CA ARG A 11 -15.28 9.61 -0.08
C ARG A 11 -13.78 9.81 0.13
N GLU A 12 -13.32 11.03 0.39
CA GLU A 12 -11.90 11.32 0.62
C GLU A 12 -11.43 10.60 1.90
N THR A 13 -12.23 10.64 2.96
CA THR A 13 -11.96 9.92 4.22
C THR A 13 -11.93 8.40 4.02
N ILE A 14 -12.87 7.83 3.26
CA ILE A 14 -12.90 6.38 2.98
C ILE A 14 -11.64 5.96 2.20
N GLU A 15 -11.32 6.65 1.11
CA GLU A 15 -10.14 6.34 0.28
C GLU A 15 -8.84 6.49 1.10
N MET A 16 -8.76 7.48 1.99
CA MET A 16 -7.63 7.68 2.88
C MET A 16 -7.49 6.54 3.90
N ALA A 17 -8.61 6.06 4.45
CA ALA A 17 -8.63 4.93 5.38
C ALA A 17 -8.24 3.61 4.69
N GLU A 18 -8.71 3.37 3.46
CA GLU A 18 -8.33 2.20 2.66
C GLU A 18 -6.83 2.18 2.39
N PHE A 19 -6.26 3.32 1.99
CA PHE A 19 -4.83 3.45 1.74
C PHE A 19 -4.01 3.21 3.02
N ALA A 20 -4.38 3.86 4.13
CA ALA A 20 -3.75 3.63 5.43
C ALA A 20 -3.88 2.16 5.87
N GLY A 21 -5.04 1.54 5.62
CA GLY A 21 -5.31 0.13 5.84
C GLY A 21 -4.35 -0.75 5.05
N ALA A 22 -4.08 -0.44 3.78
CA ALA A 22 -3.10 -1.14 2.95
C ALA A 22 -1.66 -1.00 3.48
N LEU A 23 -1.33 0.05 4.25
CA LEU A 23 -0.01 0.19 4.89
C LEU A 23 0.08 -0.41 6.31
N SER A 24 -1.05 -0.66 6.98
CA SER A 24 -1.12 -1.02 8.40
C SER A 24 -0.44 -2.33 8.84
N HIS A 25 0.16 -3.13 7.94
CA HIS A 25 0.77 -4.41 8.28
C HIS A 25 2.29 -4.38 8.08
N PRO A 26 3.09 -4.86 9.05
CA PRO A 26 4.56 -4.77 9.01
C PRO A 26 5.16 -5.44 7.77
N ALA A 27 4.66 -6.62 7.38
CA ALA A 27 5.10 -7.29 6.15
C ALA A 27 4.94 -6.42 4.89
N ARG A 28 3.88 -5.60 4.81
CA ARG A 28 3.65 -4.72 3.65
C ARG A 28 4.63 -3.56 3.64
N ILE A 29 4.94 -2.98 4.80
CA ILE A 29 5.99 -1.97 4.90
C ILE A 29 7.35 -2.56 4.48
N ALA A 30 7.70 -3.75 4.98
CA ALA A 30 8.96 -4.43 4.62
C ALA A 30 9.05 -4.73 3.11
N LEU A 31 7.95 -5.18 2.48
CA LEU A 31 7.88 -5.38 1.04
C LEU A 31 8.12 -4.08 0.27
N LEU A 32 7.45 -2.98 0.65
CA LEU A 32 7.61 -1.68 -0.02
C LEU A 32 9.06 -1.18 0.13
N THR A 33 9.66 -1.29 1.32
CA THR A 33 11.06 -0.92 1.55
C THR A 33 12.00 -1.75 0.70
N TYR A 34 11.83 -3.07 0.64
CA TYR A 34 12.67 -3.91 -0.20
C TYR A 34 12.59 -3.56 -1.69
N LEU A 35 11.38 -3.23 -2.19
CA LEU A 35 11.13 -2.85 -3.58
C LEU A 35 11.73 -1.49 -3.96
N ILE A 36 12.06 -0.63 -3.01
CA ILE A 36 12.82 0.61 -3.26
C ILE A 36 14.22 0.27 -3.72
N ASP A 37 14.88 -0.65 -3.02
CA ASP A 37 16.26 -1.04 -3.29
C ASP A 37 16.35 -2.03 -4.47
N HIS A 38 15.29 -2.80 -4.72
CA HIS A 38 15.24 -3.86 -5.73
C HIS A 38 14.00 -3.73 -6.64
N PRO A 39 13.96 -2.68 -7.49
CA PRO A 39 12.84 -2.49 -8.40
C PRO A 39 12.71 -3.67 -9.38
N GLY A 40 11.49 -4.14 -9.58
CA GLY A 40 11.20 -5.25 -10.49
C GLY A 40 11.54 -6.63 -9.91
N ALA A 41 11.70 -6.76 -8.59
CA ALA A 41 11.92 -8.04 -7.94
C ALA A 41 10.70 -8.97 -8.10
N PRO A 42 10.90 -10.25 -8.44
CA PRO A 42 9.84 -11.25 -8.43
C PRO A 42 9.46 -11.65 -7.00
N CYS A 43 8.28 -12.26 -6.85
CA CYS A 43 7.79 -12.73 -5.54
C CYS A 43 8.74 -13.72 -4.84
N ARG A 44 9.47 -14.56 -5.60
CA ARG A 44 10.44 -15.51 -5.04
C ARG A 44 11.58 -14.80 -4.29
N ASP A 45 12.13 -13.73 -4.88
CA ASP A 45 13.26 -13.01 -4.28
C ASP A 45 12.78 -12.32 -2.99
N LEU A 46 11.54 -11.83 -2.96
CA LEU A 46 10.93 -11.22 -1.78
C LEU A 46 10.81 -12.20 -0.61
N VAL A 47 10.51 -13.48 -0.85
CA VAL A 47 10.39 -14.48 0.24
C VAL A 47 11.74 -15.02 0.71
N ASP A 48 12.79 -14.90 -0.09
CA ASP A 48 14.15 -15.26 0.32
C ASP A 48 14.74 -14.23 1.31
N HIS A 49 14.27 -12.98 1.25
CA HIS A 49 14.78 -11.87 2.06
C HIS A 49 13.85 -11.42 3.19
N LEU A 50 12.59 -11.85 3.19
CA LEU A 50 11.59 -11.48 4.20
C LEU A 50 11.07 -12.72 4.93
N PRO A 51 10.64 -12.60 6.20
CA PRO A 51 10.08 -13.73 6.96
C PRO A 51 8.65 -14.04 6.50
N LEU A 52 8.47 -14.36 5.21
CA LEU A 52 7.18 -14.58 4.55
C LEU A 52 7.22 -15.86 3.72
N SER A 53 6.11 -16.60 3.73
CA SER A 53 5.90 -17.68 2.75
C SER A 53 5.40 -17.13 1.41
N GLN A 54 5.59 -17.89 0.33
CA GLN A 54 5.10 -17.54 -1.02
C GLN A 54 3.61 -17.13 -1.05
N PRO A 55 2.68 -17.88 -0.42
CA PRO A 55 1.27 -17.50 -0.40
C PRO A 55 1.02 -16.22 0.40
N SER A 56 1.76 -16.02 1.49
CA SER A 56 1.65 -14.82 2.31
C SER A 56 2.15 -13.59 1.57
N CYS A 57 3.30 -13.68 0.90
CA CYS A 57 3.87 -12.63 0.08
C CYS A 57 2.92 -12.23 -1.05
N SER A 58 2.39 -13.20 -1.81
CA SER A 58 1.42 -12.95 -2.88
C SER A 58 0.15 -12.27 -2.37
N ARG A 59 -0.37 -12.68 -1.20
CA ARG A 59 -1.51 -12.02 -0.56
C ARG A 59 -1.19 -10.57 -0.20
N HIS A 60 -0.04 -10.30 0.41
CA HIS A 60 0.36 -8.94 0.76
C HIS A 60 0.54 -8.05 -0.48
N LEU A 61 1.18 -8.55 -1.54
CA LEU A 61 1.33 -7.84 -2.81
C LEU A 61 -0.01 -7.57 -3.49
N SER A 62 -0.98 -8.49 -3.36
CA SER A 62 -2.34 -8.28 -3.89
C SER A 62 -3.06 -7.15 -3.17
N GLU A 63 -2.95 -7.06 -1.84
CA GLU A 63 -3.51 -5.94 -1.08
C GLU A 63 -2.84 -4.60 -1.40
N LEU A 64 -1.51 -4.60 -1.53
CA LEU A 64 -0.77 -3.41 -1.97
C LEU A 64 -1.18 -2.97 -3.38
N ARG A 65 -1.40 -3.92 -4.29
CA ARG A 65 -1.82 -3.65 -5.67
C ARG A 65 -3.24 -3.06 -5.73
N LYS A 66 -4.17 -3.55 -4.89
CA LYS A 66 -5.53 -2.98 -4.79
C LYS A 66 -5.50 -1.51 -4.39
N ALA A 67 -4.54 -1.12 -3.54
CA ALA A 67 -4.32 0.25 -3.11
C ALA A 67 -3.42 1.07 -4.08
N ASP A 68 -3.08 0.51 -5.25
CA ASP A 68 -2.21 1.14 -6.26
C ASP A 68 -0.80 1.50 -5.73
N LEU A 69 -0.36 0.83 -4.67
CA LEU A 69 0.96 1.02 -4.06
C LEU A 69 2.07 0.28 -4.81
N VAL A 70 1.72 -0.80 -5.52
CA VAL A 70 2.67 -1.58 -6.33
C VAL A 70 2.07 -1.92 -7.68
N SER A 71 2.90 -1.90 -8.71
CA SER A 71 2.57 -2.43 -10.04
C SER A 71 3.05 -3.89 -10.14
N ALA A 72 2.45 -4.64 -11.06
CA ALA A 72 2.78 -6.03 -11.31
C ALA A 72 2.86 -6.26 -12.82
N THR A 73 4.04 -6.57 -13.32
CA THR A 73 4.31 -6.73 -14.75
C THR A 73 4.74 -8.17 -15.03
N PRO A 74 4.06 -8.91 -15.92
CA PRO A 74 4.49 -10.24 -16.32
C PRO A 74 5.80 -10.16 -17.10
N HIS A 75 6.77 -11.00 -16.74
CA HIS A 75 8.08 -11.07 -17.37
C HIS A 75 8.50 -12.53 -17.54
N GLY A 76 8.11 -13.13 -18.66
CA GLY A 76 8.28 -14.56 -18.92
C GLY A 76 7.39 -15.40 -18.00
N ASN A 77 7.98 -16.29 -17.22
CA ASN A 77 7.26 -17.17 -16.29
C ASN A 77 7.01 -16.54 -14.91
N GLU A 78 7.44 -15.31 -14.69
CA GLU A 78 7.37 -14.65 -13.38
C GLU A 78 6.67 -13.30 -13.47
N VAL A 79 6.16 -12.83 -12.33
CA VAL A 79 5.58 -11.49 -12.17
C VAL A 79 6.57 -10.65 -11.38
N ARG A 80 6.96 -9.51 -11.95
CA ARG A 80 7.84 -8.54 -11.32
C ARG A 80 7.02 -7.42 -10.69
N TYR A 81 7.45 -6.97 -9.52
CA TYR A 81 6.76 -5.94 -8.75
C TYR A 81 7.62 -4.67 -8.66
N GLU A 82 6.97 -3.52 -8.76
CA GLU A 82 7.62 -2.22 -8.60
C GLU A 82 6.78 -1.32 -7.70
N LEU A 83 7.45 -0.50 -6.90
CA LEU A 83 6.82 0.48 -6.03
C LEU A 83 6.24 1.63 -6.85
N ASN A 84 4.98 1.99 -6.60
CA ASN A 84 4.39 3.23 -7.11
C ASN A 84 4.68 4.38 -6.14
N ILE A 85 5.86 4.99 -6.27
CA ILE A 85 6.29 6.07 -5.36
C ILE A 85 5.43 7.34 -5.49
N GLU A 86 4.91 7.62 -6.68
CA GLU A 86 4.05 8.78 -6.92
C GLU A 86 2.74 8.65 -6.16
N ARG A 87 2.17 7.44 -6.10
CA ARG A 87 0.96 7.20 -5.29
C ARG A 87 1.19 7.47 -3.80
N ILE A 88 2.35 7.10 -3.28
CA ILE A 88 2.72 7.37 -1.87
C ILE A 88 2.84 8.88 -1.62
N LYS A 89 3.51 9.61 -2.52
CA LYS A 89 3.65 11.08 -2.40
C LYS A 89 2.29 11.75 -2.36
N LEU A 90 1.41 11.41 -3.31
CA LEU A 90 0.05 11.95 -3.37
C LEU A 90 -0.73 11.68 -2.08
N PHE A 91 -0.62 10.48 -1.52
CA PHE A 91 -1.25 10.17 -0.24
C PHE A 91 -0.66 10.99 0.91
N CYS A 92 0.66 11.06 1.03
CA CYS A 92 1.31 11.85 2.09
C CYS A 92 0.91 13.32 2.03
N ASP A 93 0.83 13.90 0.83
CA ASP A 93 0.39 15.27 0.64
C ASP A 93 -1.09 15.44 1.00
N ALA A 94 -1.97 14.55 0.54
CA ALA A 94 -3.39 14.58 0.87
C ALA A 94 -3.65 14.42 2.38
N PHE A 95 -2.98 13.46 3.03
CA PHE A 95 -3.04 13.21 4.46
C PHE A 95 -2.51 14.39 5.27
N ARG A 96 -1.39 15.00 4.85
CA ARG A 96 -0.88 16.22 5.49
C ARG A 96 -1.88 17.37 5.37
N ASN A 97 -2.47 17.55 4.19
CA ASN A 97 -3.41 18.64 3.93
C ASN A 97 -4.72 18.47 4.70
N SER A 98 -5.20 17.23 4.91
CA SER A 98 -6.41 16.97 5.70
C SER A 98 -6.21 17.29 7.19
N LEU A 99 -5.01 17.02 7.73
CA LEU A 99 -4.66 17.33 9.12
C LEU A 99 -4.30 18.80 9.36
N ASN A 100 -3.78 19.49 8.35
CA ASN A 100 -3.39 20.91 8.43
C ASN A 100 -4.50 21.88 8.00
N ARG A 101 -5.76 21.43 7.90
CA ARG A 101 -6.88 22.35 7.64
C ARG A 101 -6.91 23.38 8.78
N PRO A 102 -6.81 24.70 8.49
CA PRO A 102 -6.93 25.70 9.54
C PRO A 102 -8.26 25.43 10.24
N SER A 103 -8.21 25.28 11.57
CA SER A 103 -9.41 25.18 12.38
C SER A 103 -10.35 26.27 11.92
N CYS A 104 -11.51 25.90 11.37
CA CYS A 104 -12.63 26.83 11.27
C CYS A 104 -12.94 27.24 12.71
N GLY A 105 -12.31 28.32 13.15
CA GLY A 105 -12.59 28.97 14.42
C GLY A 105 -13.95 29.64 14.30
N ASN A 106 -14.79 29.37 15.30
CA ASN A 106 -15.98 30.10 15.76
C ASN A 106 -16.68 31.03 14.76
#